data_AF-W4V8E2-F1
#
_entry.id   AF-W4V8E2-F1
#
_cell.length_a   1.000
_cell.length_b   1.000
_cell.length_c   1.000
_cell.angle_alpha   90.00
_cell.angle_beta   90.00
_cell.angle_gamma   90.00
#
_symmetry.space_group_name_H-M   'P 1'
#
loop_
_entity.id
_entity.type
_entity.pdbx_description
1 polymer ?
#
loop_
_entity_poly.entity_id
_entity_poly.type
_entity_poly.pdbx_seq_one_letter_code
_entity_poly.pdbx_strand_id
1 'polypeptide(L)'
;MQLNNMKKIEKIAKEFNKINRLSKLIIKYGFFTFIAMFLLGALTILMYQTVLYSNDYTYYLGTLIVKTSFTILAEAVIGGLVIDFITAKG
;
A
#
# COMPACT_ATOMS: atom_id res chain seq x y z
N MET A 1 28.57 -8.58 7.91
CA MET A 1 27.71 -7.94 6.89
C MET A 1 26.27 -7.67 7.37
N GLN A 2 25.57 -8.60 8.02
CA GLN A 2 24.17 -8.44 8.47
C GLN A 2 23.93 -7.27 9.47
N LEU A 3 24.85 -7.04 10.40
CA LEU A 3 24.74 -5.98 11.41
C LEU A 3 24.68 -4.56 10.79
N ASN A 4 25.34 -4.34 9.65
CA ASN A 4 25.37 -3.03 9.00
C ASN A 4 24.03 -2.73 8.30
N ASN A 5 23.37 -3.76 7.77
CA ASN A 5 22.06 -3.62 7.13
C ASN A 5 20.95 -3.40 8.16
N MET A 6 21.01 -4.08 9.32
CA MET A 6 20.09 -3.82 10.44
C MET A 6 20.18 -2.37 10.93
N LYS A 7 21.40 -1.83 11.10
CA LYS A 7 21.60 -0.43 11.50
C LYS A 7 21.01 0.57 10.48
N LYS A 8 21.07 0.27 9.18
CA LYS A 8 20.45 1.09 8.14
C LYS A 8 18.93 1.06 8.21
N ILE A 9 18.33 -0.11 8.38
CA ILE A 9 16.88 -0.26 8.54
C ILE A 9 16.40 0.46 9.81
N GLU A 10 17.13 0.34 10.91
CA GLU A 10 16.82 1.04 12.16
C GLU A 10 16.86 2.57 11.99
N LYS A 11 17.83 3.07 11.22
CA LYS A 11 17.93 4.51 10.91
C LYS A 11 16.75 4.98 10.07
N ILE A 12 16.34 4.22 9.07
CA ILE A 12 15.15 4.50 8.25
C ILE A 12 13.89 4.47 9.12
N ALA A 13 13.74 3.47 9.97
CA ALA A 13 12.61 3.35 10.88
C ALA A 13 12.55 4.53 11.87
N LYS A 14 13.69 4.99 12.38
CA LYS A 14 13.78 6.18 13.25
C LYS A 14 13.34 7.45 12.53
N GLU A 15 13.76 7.67 11.28
CA GLU A 15 13.30 8.82 10.48
C GLU A 15 11.81 8.72 10.17
N PHE A 16 11.30 7.54 9.82
CA PHE A 16 9.86 7.31 9.65
C PHE A 16 9.06 7.53 10.93
N ASN A 17 9.66 7.35 12.11
CA ASN A 17 8.99 7.59 13.38
C ASN A 17 8.92 9.08 13.75
N LYS A 18 9.76 9.91 13.13
CA LYS A 18 9.75 11.38 13.28
C LYS A 18 8.75 12.08 12.35
N ILE A 19 8.22 11.35 11.36
CA ILE A 19 7.19 11.85 10.44
C ILE A 19 5.97 12.35 11.24
N ASN A 20 5.38 13.44 10.76
CA ASN A 20 4.21 14.07 11.33
C ASN A 20 3.03 13.08 11.47
N ARG A 21 2.23 13.26 12.52
CA ARG A 21 1.10 12.38 12.85
C ARG A 21 0.10 12.27 11.70
N LEU A 22 -0.16 13.36 10.98
CA LEU A 22 -1.06 13.39 9.83
C LEU A 22 -0.55 12.50 8.68
N SER A 23 0.72 12.67 8.29
CA SER A 23 1.37 11.86 7.27
C SER A 23 1.37 10.38 7.63
N LYS A 24 1.63 10.05 8.91
CA LYS A 24 1.56 8.67 9.42
C LYS A 24 0.14 8.09 9.32
N LEU A 25 -0.89 8.90 9.57
CA LEU A 25 -2.28 8.48 9.43
C LEU A 25 -2.64 8.22 7.97
N ILE A 26 -2.22 9.09 7.04
CA ILE A 26 -2.48 8.94 5.61
C ILE A 26 -1.88 7.64 5.10
N ILE A 27 -0.61 7.38 5.42
CA ILE A 27 0.07 6.13 5.04
C ILE A 27 -0.64 4.91 5.66
N LYS A 28 -1.02 5.00 6.94
CA LYS A 28 -1.71 3.91 7.64
C LYS A 28 -3.07 3.58 7.01
N TYR A 29 -3.92 4.58 6.78
CA TYR A 29 -5.23 4.36 6.18
C TYR A 29 -5.13 3.94 4.72
N GLY A 30 -4.20 4.52 3.95
CA GLY A 30 -3.93 4.07 2.59
C GLY A 30 -3.48 2.61 2.53
N PHE A 31 -2.66 2.17 3.48
CA PHE A 31 -2.26 0.77 3.61
C PHE A 31 -3.44 -0.16 3.95
N PHE A 32 -4.35 0.27 4.84
CA PHE A 32 -5.57 -0.50 5.12
C PHE A 32 -6.48 -0.60 3.90
N THR A 33 -6.70 0.51 3.17
CA THR A 33 -7.47 0.51 1.93
C THR A 33 -6.83 -0.38 0.86
N PHE A 34 -5.50 -0.32 0.73
CA PHE A 34 -4.73 -1.22 -0.14
C PHE A 34 -5.00 -2.68 0.19
N ILE A 35 -4.84 -3.09 1.46
CA ILE A 35 -5.04 -4.47 1.87
C ILE A 35 -6.46 -4.93 1.58
N ALA A 36 -7.46 -4.12 1.90
CA ALA A 36 -8.86 -4.44 1.67
C ALA A 36 -9.14 -4.67 0.16
N MET A 37 -8.71 -3.75 -0.69
CA MET A 37 -8.88 -3.88 -2.13
C MET A 37 -8.06 -5.02 -2.74
N PHE A 38 -6.81 -5.20 -2.30
CA PHE A 38 -5.95 -6.27 -2.76
C PHE A 38 -6.56 -7.65 -2.44
N LEU A 39 -7.04 -7.84 -1.21
CA LEU A 39 -7.73 -9.08 -0.82
C LEU A 39 -8.99 -9.31 -1.64
N LEU A 40 -9.80 -8.28 -1.86
CA LEU A 40 -11.01 -8.39 -2.68
C LEU A 40 -10.68 -8.80 -4.13
N GLY A 41 -9.71 -8.15 -4.76
CA GLY A 41 -9.28 -8.49 -6.12
C GLY A 41 -8.66 -9.88 -6.21
N ALA A 42 -7.79 -10.24 -5.26
CA ALA A 42 -7.17 -11.56 -5.20
C ALA A 42 -8.20 -12.68 -4.99
N LEU A 43 -9.17 -12.49 -4.08
CA LEU A 43 -10.26 -13.44 -3.88
C LEU A 43 -11.13 -13.59 -5.13
N THR A 44 -11.39 -12.50 -5.84
CA THR A 44 -12.15 -12.52 -7.10
C THR A 44 -11.43 -13.37 -8.17
N ILE A 45 -10.11 -13.20 -8.30
CA ILE A 45 -9.29 -14.00 -9.23
C ILE A 45 -9.26 -15.47 -8.80
N LEU A 46 -9.10 -15.76 -7.51
CA LEU A 46 -9.09 -17.12 -6.99
C LEU A 46 -10.44 -17.82 -7.22
N MET A 47 -11.56 -17.14 -6.97
CA MET A 47 -12.90 -17.67 -7.21
C MET A 47 -13.16 -17.91 -8.71
N TYR A 48 -12.67 -17.02 -9.58
CA TYR A 48 -12.70 -17.23 -11.03
C TYR A 48 -12.03 -18.54 -11.42
N GLN A 49 -10.82 -18.76 -10.91
CA GLN A 49 -9.99 -19.92 -11.26
C GLN A 49 -10.47 -21.24 -10.64
N THR A 50 -11.16 -21.19 -9.50
CA THR A 50 -11.53 -22.40 -8.72
C THR A 50 -12.98 -22.84 -8.89
N VAL A 51 -13.93 -21.91 -8.99
CA VAL A 51 -15.37 -22.24 -8.91
C VAL A 51 -16.14 -21.73 -10.12
N LEU A 52 -15.79 -20.55 -10.64
CA LEU A 52 -16.68 -19.86 -11.56
C LEU A 52 -16.47 -20.25 -13.03
N TYR A 53 -15.25 -20.52 -13.50
CA TYR A 53 -14.93 -20.84 -14.92
C TYR A 53 -15.78 -20.05 -15.94
N SER A 54 -16.14 -18.82 -15.57
CA SER A 54 -17.19 -18.04 -16.20
C SER A 54 -16.71 -16.62 -16.38
N ASN A 55 -16.79 -16.20 -17.63
CA ASN A 55 -16.64 -14.84 -18.14
C ASN A 55 -15.30 -14.17 -17.80
N ASP A 56 -14.49 -13.97 -18.85
CA ASP A 56 -13.21 -13.24 -18.81
C ASP A 56 -13.32 -11.86 -18.15
N TYR A 57 -14.51 -11.26 -18.15
CA TYR A 57 -14.78 -9.99 -17.49
C TYR A 57 -14.54 -10.03 -15.97
N THR A 58 -14.85 -11.15 -15.30
CA THR A 58 -14.63 -11.29 -13.85
C THR A 58 -13.13 -11.32 -13.52
N TYR A 59 -12.34 -12.02 -14.35
CA TYR A 59 -10.89 -12.06 -14.23
C TYR A 59 -10.27 -10.69 -14.49
N TYR A 60 -10.75 -9.99 -15.52
CA TYR A 60 -10.35 -8.62 -15.81
C TYR A 60 -10.63 -7.67 -14.64
N LEU A 61 -11.84 -7.70 -14.07
CA LEU A 61 -12.20 -6.88 -12.91
C LEU A 61 -11.32 -7.18 -11.70
N GLY A 62 -11.09 -8.46 -11.39
CA GLY A 62 -10.20 -8.84 -10.28
C GLY A 62 -8.78 -8.30 -10.47
N THR A 63 -8.24 -8.40 -11.68
CA THR A 63 -6.90 -7.89 -12.01
C THR A 63 -6.84 -6.36 -11.95
N LEU A 64 -7.90 -5.67 -12.38
CA LEU A 64 -8.02 -4.22 -12.30
C LEU A 64 -8.04 -3.75 -10.84
N ILE A 65 -8.85 -4.39 -9.98
CA ILE A 65 -8.91 -4.09 -8.55
C ILE A 65 -7.53 -4.26 -7.88
N VAL A 66 -6.81 -5.34 -8.23
CA VAL A 66 -5.44 -5.56 -7.73
C VAL A 66 -4.52 -4.44 -8.21
N LYS A 67 -4.55 -4.04 -9.48
CA LYS A 67 -3.73 -2.92 -9.96
C LYS A 67 -4.04 -1.62 -9.23
N THR A 68 -5.32 -1.28 -9.09
CA THR A 68 -5.76 -0.06 -8.42
C THR A 68 -5.34 -0.03 -6.96
N SER A 69 -5.33 -1.16 -6.26
CA SER A 69 -4.86 -1.19 -4.88
C SER A 69 -3.40 -0.75 -4.76
N PHE A 70 -2.51 -1.22 -5.64
CA PHE A 70 -1.10 -0.79 -5.66
C PHE A 70 -0.95 0.70 -5.98
N THR A 71 -1.79 1.24 -6.86
CA THR A 71 -1.82 2.69 -7.13
C THR A 71 -2.17 3.47 -5.85
N ILE A 72 -3.22 3.07 -5.14
CA ILE A 72 -3.63 3.71 -3.87
C ILE A 72 -2.52 3.65 -2.83
N LEU A 73 -1.82 2.51 -2.72
CA LEU A 73 -0.69 2.38 -1.80
C LEU A 73 0.42 3.38 -2.16
N ALA A 74 0.77 3.48 -3.44
CA ALA A 74 1.79 4.41 -3.91
C ALA A 74 1.39 5.86 -3.63
N GLU A 75 0.16 6.24 -3.94
CA GLU A 75 -0.38 7.58 -3.68
C GLU A 75 -0.39 7.91 -2.19
N ALA A 76 -0.78 6.98 -1.33
CA ALA A 76 -0.78 7.19 0.12
C ALA A 76 0.63 7.36 0.68
N VAL A 77 1.60 6.59 0.21
CA VAL A 77 3.01 6.72 0.62
C VAL A 77 3.60 8.03 0.14
N ILE A 78 3.48 8.33 -1.15
CA ILE A 78 4.02 9.56 -1.74
C ILE A 78 3.32 10.79 -1.16
N GLY A 79 1.99 10.79 -1.12
CA GLY A 79 1.19 11.89 -0.56
C GLY A 79 1.47 12.12 0.92
N GLY A 80 1.59 11.06 1.72
CA GLY A 80 1.99 11.16 3.12
C GLY A 80 3.36 11.82 3.30
N LEU A 81 4.35 11.42 2.49
CA LEU A 81 5.71 12.01 2.53
C LEU A 81 5.72 13.47 2.04
N VAL A 82 4.96 13.81 1.01
CA VAL A 82 4.84 15.20 0.52
C VAL A 82 4.22 16.09 1.59
N ILE A 83 3.16 15.64 2.26
CA ILE A 83 2.52 16.38 3.36
C ILE A 83 3.48 16.54 4.53
N ASP A 84 4.29 15.52 4.83
CA ASP A 84 5.31 15.61 5.87
C ASP A 84 6.33 16.70 5.54
N PHE A 85 6.83 16.72 4.30
CA PHE A 85 7.80 17.72 3.85
C PHE A 85 7.26 19.15 3.89
N ILE A 86 6.01 19.35 3.49
CA ILE A 86 5.35 20.68 3.55
C ILE A 86 5.14 21.09 5.01
N THR A 87 4.68 20.17 5.85
CA THR A 87 4.36 20.49 7.26
C THR A 87 5.62 20.66 8.11
N ALA A 88 6.71 19.96 7.81
CA ALA A 88 7.99 20.09 8.51
C ALA A 88 8.74 21.40 8.21
N LYS A 89 8.29 22.17 7.20
CA LYS A 89 8.84 23.50 6.84
C LYS A 89 8.06 24.68 7.45
N GLY A 90 6.96 24.44 8.15
CA GLY A 90 6.20 25.45 8.89
C GLY A 90 6.41 25.31 10.40
#